data_AF-A0A0S8CM43-F1
#
_entry.id   AF-A0A0S8CM43-F1
#
_cell.length_a   1.000
_cell.length_b   1.000
_cell.length_c   1.000
_cell.angle_alpha   90.00
_cell.angle_beta   90.00
_cell.angle_gamma   90.00
#
_symmetry.space_group_name_H-M   'P 1'
#
loop_
_entity.id
_entity.type
_entity.pdbx_description
1 polymer ?
#
loop_
_entity_poly.entity_id
_entity_poly.type
_entity_poly.pdbx_seq_one_letter_code
_entity_poly.pdbx_strand_id
1 'polypeptide(L)' 'MKALCFYEHGELDVLRYADVSEPEPKQGEVLLRVKACAINHLDVWVRRGWPGLKLEMPHWGGADVAGVIAGLGE' A
#
# COMPACT_ATOMS: atom_id res chain seq x y z
N MET A 1 -6.49 -10.95 -1.41
CA MET A 1 -5.90 -10.64 -0.08
C MET A 1 -6.61 -9.46 0.59
N LYS A 2 -6.35 -9.19 1.88
CA LYS A 2 -6.83 -7.98 2.57
C LYS A 2 -5.77 -6.87 2.50
N ALA A 3 -6.20 -5.63 2.33
CA ALA A 3 -5.30 -4.47 2.34
C ALA A 3 -5.98 -3.21 2.88
N LEU A 4 -5.18 -2.29 3.43
CA LEU A 4 -5.63 -0.98 3.88
C LEU A 4 -5.35 0.07 2.79
N CYS A 5 -6.37 0.79 2.35
CA CYS A 5 -6.25 1.84 1.33
C CYS A 5 -7.11 3.06 1.63
N PHE A 6 -6.97 4.07 0.78
CA PHE A 6 -7.88 5.20 0.69
C PHE A 6 -8.12 5.56 -0.78
N TYR A 7 -9.32 6.07 -1.08
CA TYR A 7 -9.74 6.45 -2.44
C TYR A 7 -9.64 7.96 -2.68
N GLU A 8 -9.52 8.72 -1.60
CA GLU A 8 -9.37 10.17 -1.59
C GLU A 8 -8.54 10.57 -0.37
N HIS A 9 -7.93 11.75 -0.42
CA HIS A 9 -7.18 12.30 0.70
C HIS A 9 -8.11 12.75 1.82
N GLY A 10 -7.67 12.63 3.09
CA GLY A 10 -8.45 13.12 4.22
C GLY A 10 -7.93 12.70 5.58
N GLU A 11 -8.79 12.73 6.60
CA GLU A 11 -8.54 12.22 7.95
C GLU A 11 -8.95 10.74 8.07
N LEU A 12 -8.82 10.15 9.27
CA LEU A 12 -8.79 8.69 9.45
C LEU A 12 -9.98 7.95 8.83
N ASP A 13 -11.10 8.65 8.68
CA ASP A 13 -12.35 8.19 8.08
C ASP A 13 -12.26 7.84 6.59
N VAL A 14 -11.19 8.23 5.88
CA VAL A 14 -10.95 7.83 4.48
C VAL A 14 -10.36 6.42 4.35
N LEU A 15 -9.82 5.86 5.43
CA LEU A 15 -9.20 4.54 5.40
C LEU A 15 -10.26 3.44 5.23
N ARG A 16 -9.96 2.48 4.35
CA ARG A 16 -10.78 1.32 4.04
C ARG A 16 -9.93 0.07 4.15
N TYR A 17 -10.41 -0.90 4.94
CA TYR A 17 -9.82 -2.23 4.98
C TYR A 17 -10.63 -3.14 4.06
N ALA A 18 -10.09 -3.44 2.89
CA ALA A 18 -10.82 -4.03 1.77
C ALA A 18 -10.26 -5.40 1.37
N ASP A 19 -11.10 -6.22 0.74
CA ASP A 19 -10.67 -7.37 -0.06
C ASP A 19 -10.23 -6.89 -1.44
N VAL A 20 -9.05 -7.33 -1.85
CA VAL A 20 -8.39 -6.90 -3.09
C VAL A 20 -7.79 -8.11 -3.79
N SER A 21 -7.66 -8.03 -5.11
CA SER A 21 -6.95 -9.06 -5.88
C SER A 21 -5.50 -9.18 -5.41
N GLU A 22 -4.96 -10.39 -5.48
CA GLU A 22 -3.51 -10.57 -5.26
C GLU A 22 -2.75 -9.96 -6.45
N PRO A 23 -1.68 -9.19 -6.20
CA PRO A 23 -0.88 -8.64 -7.28
C PRO A 23 -0.02 -9.73 -7.91
N GLU A 24 0.18 -9.63 -9.23
CA GLU A 24 1.11 -10.47 -9.98
C GLU A 24 2.44 -9.72 -10.16
N PRO A 25 3.59 -10.29 -9.76
CA PRO A 25 4.88 -9.63 -9.92
C PRO A 25 5.30 -9.60 -11.39
N LYS A 26 5.80 -8.46 -11.88
CA LYS A 26 6.37 -8.33 -13.22
C LYS A 26 7.82 -8.80 -13.25
N GLN A 27 8.39 -8.95 -14.45
CA GLN A 27 9.80 -9.25 -14.64
C GLN A 27 10.71 -8.36 -13.77
N GLY A 28 11.52 -8.99 -12.92
CA GLY A 28 12.43 -8.30 -12.00
C GLY A 28 11.81 -7.84 -10.67
N GLU A 29 10.52 -8.08 -10.45
CA GLU A 29 9.84 -7.85 -9.16
C GLU A 29 9.72 -9.15 -8.36
N VAL A 30 9.50 -9.03 -7.05
CA VAL A 30 9.18 -10.15 -6.16
C VAL A 30 7.84 -9.94 -5.50
N LEU A 31 7.05 -11.00 -5.39
CA LEU A 31 5.83 -11.00 -4.59
C LEU A 31 6.19 -11.39 -3.15
N LEU A 32 5.91 -10.49 -2.20
CA LEU A 32 6.12 -10.73 -0.77
C LEU A 32 4.80 -11.04 -0.07
N ARG A 33 4.74 -12.16 0.65
CA ARG A 33 3.73 -12.38 1.68
C ARG A 33 4.12 -11.61 2.93
N VAL A 34 3.58 -10.40 3.06
CA VAL A 34 3.83 -9.48 4.17
C VAL A 34 3.49 -10.15 5.51
N LYS A 35 4.41 -10.04 6.48
CA LYS A 35 4.25 -10.51 7.87
C LYS A 35 4.23 -9.36 8.86
N ALA A 36 4.92 -8.27 8.54
CA ALA A 36 4.92 -7.03 9.31
C ALA A 36 5.09 -5.83 8.35
N CYS A 37 4.55 -4.69 8.75
CA CYS A 37 4.79 -3.39 8.13
C CYS A 37 5.12 -2.36 9.21
N ALA A 38 5.90 -1.35 8.85
CA ALA A 38 6.13 -0.21 9.73
C ALA A 38 5.03 0.85 9.52
N ILE A 39 4.79 1.65 10.56
CA ILE A 39 4.02 2.89 10.45
C ILE A 39 4.98 4.05 10.65
N ASN A 40 5.06 4.89 9.63
CA ASN A 40 5.85 6.09 9.61
C ASN A 40 4.92 7.32 9.65
N HIS A 41 5.47 8.46 10.07
CA HIS A 41 4.71 9.71 10.01
C HIS A 41 4.37 10.10 8.55
N LEU A 42 5.16 9.63 7.59
CA LEU A 42 4.91 9.78 6.16
C LEU A 42 3.55 9.22 5.74
N ASP A 43 3.11 8.09 6.31
CA ASP A 43 1.81 7.48 5.97
C ASP A 43 0.65 8.43 6.28
N VAL A 44 0.77 9.21 7.35
CA VAL A 44 -0.22 10.23 7.73
C VAL A 44 -0.22 11.38 6.73
N TRP A 45 0.96 11.87 6.33
CA TRP A 45 1.08 12.97 5.37
C TRP A 45 0.58 12.59 3.98
N VAL A 46 0.95 11.41 3.48
CA VAL A 46 0.53 10.92 2.16
C VAL A 46 -0.99 10.76 2.11
N ARG A 47 -1.58 10.20 3.17
CA ARG A 47 -3.03 10.03 3.30
C ARG A 47 -3.77 11.38 3.36
N ARG A 48 -3.26 12.36 4.12
CA ARG A 48 -3.83 13.72 4.18
C ARG A 48 -3.66 14.49 2.87
N GLY A 49 -2.63 14.16 2.10
CA GLY A 49 -2.28 14.84 0.86
C GLY A 49 -1.67 16.23 1.08
N TRP A 50 -1.05 16.75 0.02
CA TRP A 50 -0.54 18.13 -0.04
C TRP A 50 -0.62 18.66 -1.48
N PRO A 51 -0.57 19.99 -1.69
CA PRO A 51 -0.64 20.56 -3.03
C PRO A 51 0.44 20.01 -3.96
N GLY A 52 0.02 19.44 -5.09
CA GLY A 52 0.92 18.88 -6.10
C GLY A 52 1.25 17.38 -5.93
N LEU A 53 0.84 16.74 -4.83
CA LEU A 53 0.92 15.29 -4.71
C LEU A 53 -0.03 14.63 -5.72
N LYS A 54 0.50 13.69 -6.51
CA LYS A 54 -0.28 12.88 -7.46
C LYS A 54 -0.08 11.42 -7.13
N LEU A 55 -1.15 10.76 -6.69
CA LEU A 55 -1.18 9.33 -6.42
C LEU A 55 -2.19 8.65 -7.33
N GLU A 56 -1.91 7.42 -7.71
CA GLU A 56 -2.92 6.53 -8.26
C GLU A 56 -3.87 6.08 -7.14
N MET A 57 -5.17 6.09 -7.43
CA MET A 57 -6.22 5.71 -6.49
C MET A 57 -6.88 4.38 -6.91
N PRO A 58 -7.24 3.48 -5.96
CA PRO A 58 -6.97 3.60 -4.53
C PRO A 58 -5.48 3.50 -4.22
N HIS A 59 -5.03 4.31 -3.26
CA HIS A 59 -3.63 4.31 -2.86
C HIS A 59 -3.40 3.39 -1.65
N TRP A 60 -2.32 2.62 -1.70
CA TRP A 60 -1.84 1.76 -0.62
C TRP A 60 -0.70 2.48 0.10
N GLY A 61 -0.88 2.75 1.39
CA GLY A 61 0.22 3.28 2.23
C GLY A 61 1.25 2.20 2.59
N GLY A 62 2.19 2.53 3.48
CA GLY A 62 3.22 1.62 3.94
C GLY A 62 4.48 1.69 3.07
N ALA A 63 5.51 2.37 3.59
CA ALA A 63 6.80 2.48 2.94
C ALA A 63 7.73 1.29 3.21
N ASP A 64 7.53 0.58 4.33
CA ASP A 64 8.41 -0.49 4.79
C ASP A 64 7.62 -1.74 5.16
N VAL A 65 8.07 -2.89 4.65
CA VAL A 65 7.48 -4.21 4.93
C VAL A 65 8.55 -5.27 5.13
N ALA A 66 8.22 -6.28 5.93
CA ALA A 66 9.00 -7.51 6.05
C ALA A 66 8.08 -8.72 5.85
N GLY A 67 8.57 -9.73 5.14
CA GLY A 67 7.76 -10.88 4.77
C GLY A 67 8.58 -12.01 4.18
N VAL A 68 7.87 -12.98 3.60
CA VAL A 68 8.44 -14.14 2.94
C VAL A 68 8.19 -14.02 1.45
N ILE A 69 9.19 -14.35 0.61
CA ILE A 69 9.00 -14.40 -0.84
C ILE A 69 7.94 -15.48 -1.15
N ALA A 70 6.91 -15.07 -1.88
CA ALA A 70 5.79 -15.91 -2.29
C ALA A 70 5.78 -16.18 -3.80
N GLY A 71 6.49 -15.37 -4.59
CA GLY A 71 6.64 -15.54 -6.03
C GLY A 71 7.69 -14.61 -6.60
N LEU A 72 8.16 -14.93 -7.80
CA LEU A 72 9.09 -14.13 -8.60
C LEU A 72 8.39 -13.79 -9.92
N GLY A 73 8.60 -12.58 -10.44
CA GLY A 73 8.19 -12.27 -11.80
C GLY A 73 9.28 -12.66 -12.80
N GLU A 74 8.87 -13.34 -13.87
CA GLU A 74 9.74 -13.81 -14.96
C GLU A 74 9.87 -12.81 -16.09
#